data_AF-A0A926W177-F1
#
_entry.id   AF-A0A926W177-F1
#
_cell.length_a   1.000
_cell.length_b   1.000
_cell.length_c   1.000
_cell.angle_alpha   90.00
_cell.angle_beta   90.00
_cell.angle_gamma   90.00
#
_symmetry.space_group_name_H-M   'P 1'
#
loop_
_entity.id
_entity.type
_entity.pdbx_description
1 polymer ?
#
loop_
_entity_poly.entity_id
_entity_poly.type
_entity_poly.pdbx_seq_one_letter_code
_entity_poly.pdbx_strand_id
1 'polypeptide(L)'
;MPDRRLAILPVRFQQLLMDTETLGLNQPGGLNLLEYQCLENQANLLVKLCEELATFGIPETLHHGDLHDGNIFICDENYLFFDWGDSSITHPFFSLHSTYDCLKRRFKLAKNSSWFEQLKAFYLEQWAEYETKERLQQAFEQAQQLSPIVAALRWLPVLSTMNAIHRNQYMEAVPNLLREFLSMISV
;
A
#
# COMPACT_ATOMS: atom_id res chain seq x y z
N MET A 1 -3.51 -17.17 1.97
CA MET A 1 -2.86 -15.87 1.78
C MET A 1 -3.76 -15.00 0.91
N PRO A 2 -4.05 -13.74 1.32
CA PRO A 2 -4.88 -12.82 0.54
C PRO A 2 -4.35 -12.56 -0.87
N ASP A 3 -5.27 -12.45 -1.83
CA ASP A 3 -5.00 -12.06 -3.21
C ASP A 3 -5.33 -10.57 -3.40
N ARG A 4 -4.31 -9.78 -3.71
CA ARG A 4 -4.37 -8.33 -3.96
C ARG A 4 -3.73 -7.95 -5.30
N ARG A 5 -3.63 -8.93 -6.22
CA ARG A 5 -3.16 -8.76 -7.60
C ARG A 5 -3.93 -7.69 -8.34
N LEU A 6 -3.29 -7.07 -9.35
CA LEU A 6 -3.83 -5.91 -10.06
C LEU A 6 -5.20 -6.20 -10.70
N ALA A 7 -5.39 -7.43 -11.20
CA ALA A 7 -6.66 -7.86 -11.79
C ALA A 7 -7.83 -7.92 -10.79
N ILE A 8 -7.54 -8.09 -9.49
CA ILE A 8 -8.54 -8.27 -8.43
C ILE A 8 -8.66 -7.02 -7.54
N LEU A 9 -7.64 -6.16 -7.53
CA LEU A 9 -7.56 -4.96 -6.70
C LEU A 9 -8.78 -4.03 -6.85
N PRO A 10 -9.32 -3.76 -8.05
CA PRO A 10 -10.53 -2.94 -8.18
C PRO A 10 -11.76 -3.52 -7.49
N VAL A 11 -11.94 -4.84 -7.57
CA VAL A 11 -13.05 -5.53 -6.88
C VAL A 11 -12.87 -5.45 -5.37
N ARG A 12 -11.63 -5.59 -4.86
CA ARG A 12 -11.33 -5.44 -3.43
C ARG A 12 -11.56 -4.02 -2.94
N PHE A 13 -11.24 -3.03 -3.75
CA PHE A 13 -11.52 -1.63 -3.42
C PHE A 13 -13.03 -1.38 -3.31
N GLN A 14 -13.83 -1.86 -4.26
CA GLN A 14 -15.29 -1.76 -4.17
C GLN A 14 -15.85 -2.45 -2.92
N GLN A 15 -15.35 -3.64 -2.59
CA GLN A 15 -15.74 -4.34 -1.37
C GLN A 15 -15.40 -3.55 -0.11
N LEU A 16 -14.22 -2.91 -0.07
CA LEU A 16 -13.83 -2.02 1.02
C LEU A 16 -14.77 -0.82 1.16
N LEU A 17 -15.20 -0.22 0.04
CA LEU A 17 -16.15 0.89 0.06
C LEU A 17 -17.52 0.49 0.62
N MET A 18 -17.93 -0.77 0.48
CA MET A 18 -19.19 -1.27 1.04
C MET A 18 -19.13 -1.52 2.56
N ASP A 19 -17.93 -1.61 3.15
CA ASP A 19 -17.73 -1.84 4.58
C ASP A 19 -17.73 -0.52 5.37
N THR A 20 -18.92 0.06 5.53
CA THR A 20 -19.10 1.37 6.20
C THR A 20 -18.60 1.40 7.64
N GLU A 21 -18.54 0.24 8.31
CA GLU A 21 -18.01 0.12 9.67
C GLU A 21 -16.49 0.33 9.68
N THR A 22 -15.77 -0.35 8.79
CA THR A 22 -14.31 -0.18 8.65
C THR A 22 -13.93 1.20 8.14
N LEU A 23 -14.78 1.82 7.32
CA LEU A 23 -14.59 3.21 6.89
C LEU A 23 -14.84 4.23 8.01
N GLY A 24 -15.49 3.82 9.10
CA GLY A 24 -15.93 4.72 10.17
C GLY A 24 -16.83 5.84 9.63
N LEU A 25 -17.69 5.55 8.65
CA LEU A 25 -18.41 6.59 7.92
C LEU A 25 -19.22 7.50 8.87
N ASN A 26 -18.95 8.81 8.82
CA ASN A 26 -19.52 9.84 9.69
C ASN A 26 -19.22 9.66 11.21
N GLN A 27 -18.18 8.91 11.57
CA GLN A 27 -17.62 8.84 12.91
C GLN A 27 -16.39 9.75 13.03
N PRO A 28 -16.04 10.26 14.23
CA PRO A 28 -14.78 10.97 14.44
C PRO A 28 -13.58 10.14 13.95
N GLY A 29 -12.67 10.73 13.17
CA GLY A 29 -11.51 10.01 12.61
C GLY A 29 -11.80 9.15 11.37
N GLY A 30 -13.05 8.75 11.17
CA GLY A 30 -13.53 8.03 9.98
C GLY A 30 -13.72 8.93 8.75
N LEU A 31 -14.15 8.34 7.63
CA LEU A 31 -14.43 9.10 6.40
C LEU A 31 -15.68 9.96 6.53
N ASN A 32 -15.65 11.16 5.95
CA ASN A 32 -16.86 11.95 5.75
C ASN A 32 -17.54 11.63 4.40
N LEU A 33 -18.78 12.10 4.22
CA LEU A 33 -19.58 11.80 3.03
C LEU A 33 -18.93 12.29 1.71
N LEU A 34 -18.23 13.43 1.72
CA LEU A 34 -17.57 13.96 0.54
C LEU A 34 -16.35 13.12 0.15
N GLU A 35 -15.55 12.71 1.13
CA GLU A 35 -14.42 11.79 0.92
C GLU A 35 -14.91 10.45 0.36
N TYR A 36 -15.99 9.90 0.94
CA TYR A 36 -16.62 8.67 0.47
C TYR A 36 -17.10 8.78 -0.98
N GLN A 37 -17.86 9.84 -1.31
CA GLN A 37 -18.32 10.08 -2.68
C GLN A 37 -17.18 10.28 -3.67
N CYS A 38 -16.10 10.98 -3.26
CA CYS A 38 -14.89 11.08 -4.06
C CYS A 38 -14.31 9.70 -4.34
N LEU A 39 -14.16 8.83 -3.35
CA LEU A 39 -13.63 7.48 -3.54
C LEU A 39 -14.50 6.64 -4.48
N GLU A 40 -15.83 6.71 -4.35
CA GLU A 40 -16.76 6.03 -5.26
C GLU A 40 -16.56 6.49 -6.72
N ASN A 41 -16.42 7.80 -6.93
CA ASN A 41 -16.22 8.38 -8.25
C ASN A 41 -14.87 7.99 -8.89
N GLN A 42 -13.90 7.53 -8.10
CA GLN A 42 -12.58 7.13 -8.57
C GLN A 42 -12.46 5.63 -8.88
N ALA A 43 -13.53 4.84 -8.71
CA ALA A 43 -13.49 3.40 -8.97
C ALA A 43 -13.03 3.05 -10.40
N ASN A 44 -13.49 3.81 -11.41
CA ASN A 44 -13.05 3.60 -12.81
C ASN A 44 -11.61 4.04 -13.05
N LEU A 45 -11.13 5.09 -12.35
CA LEU A 45 -9.74 5.50 -12.43
C LEU A 45 -8.82 4.41 -11.87
N LEU A 46 -9.21 3.80 -10.74
CA LEU A 46 -8.44 2.71 -10.14
C LEU A 46 -8.31 1.51 -11.09
N VAL A 47 -9.39 1.12 -11.78
CA VAL A 47 -9.33 0.07 -12.83
C VAL A 47 -8.29 0.44 -13.87
N LYS A 48 -8.36 1.65 -14.43
CA LYS A 48 -7.42 2.14 -15.43
C LYS A 48 -5.97 2.14 -14.92
N LEU A 49 -5.71 2.60 -13.71
CA LEU A 49 -4.37 2.60 -13.11
C LEU A 49 -3.83 1.18 -12.93
N CYS A 50 -4.68 0.21 -12.55
CA CYS A 50 -4.27 -1.20 -12.44
C CYS A 50 -3.95 -1.81 -13.81
N GLU A 51 -4.78 -1.53 -14.82
CA GLU A 51 -4.57 -1.98 -16.20
C GLU A 51 -3.29 -1.38 -16.78
N GLU A 52 -3.06 -0.07 -16.60
CA GLU A 52 -1.84 0.61 -17.03
C GLU A 52 -0.59 0.04 -16.36
N LEU A 53 -0.62 -0.16 -15.04
CA LEU A 53 0.51 -0.75 -14.31
C LEU A 53 0.78 -2.19 -14.76
N ALA A 54 -0.24 -2.96 -15.12
CA ALA A 54 -0.05 -4.31 -15.65
C ALA A 54 0.69 -4.33 -17.00
N THR A 55 0.66 -3.25 -17.79
CA THR A 55 1.34 -3.18 -19.10
C THR A 55 2.87 -3.20 -19.00
N PHE A 56 3.45 -3.01 -17.81
CA PHE A 56 4.89 -3.09 -17.58
C PHE A 56 5.39 -4.53 -17.50
N GLY A 57 4.51 -5.53 -17.46
CA GLY A 57 4.91 -6.94 -17.49
C GLY A 57 5.73 -7.41 -16.28
N ILE A 58 5.76 -6.62 -15.21
CA ILE A 58 6.44 -6.96 -13.95
C ILE A 58 5.57 -8.01 -13.22
N PRO A 59 6.11 -9.19 -12.88
CA PRO A 59 5.31 -10.24 -12.27
C PRO A 59 4.90 -9.87 -10.84
N GLU A 60 3.68 -10.26 -10.47
CA GLU A 60 3.18 -10.12 -9.12
C GLU A 60 3.86 -11.14 -8.20
N THR A 61 4.20 -10.73 -6.98
CA THR A 61 5.03 -11.53 -6.07
C THR A 61 4.43 -11.63 -4.68
N LEU A 62 5.08 -12.43 -3.84
CA LEU A 62 4.85 -12.41 -2.40
C LEU A 62 5.30 -11.06 -1.83
N HIS A 63 4.35 -10.33 -1.27
CA HIS A 63 4.55 -9.07 -0.59
C HIS A 63 4.39 -9.24 0.92
N HIS A 64 5.30 -8.65 1.69
CA HIS A 64 5.33 -8.79 3.15
C HIS A 64 4.18 -8.08 3.87
N GLY A 65 3.72 -6.93 3.37
CA GLY A 65 2.64 -6.14 3.98
C GLY A 65 3.12 -5.07 4.95
N ASP A 66 4.15 -5.37 5.74
CA ASP A 66 4.63 -4.52 6.84
C ASP A 66 6.16 -4.58 6.99
N LEU A 67 6.88 -4.45 5.87
CA LEU A 67 8.33 -4.56 5.88
C LEU A 67 8.98 -3.30 6.47
N HIS A 68 9.55 -3.44 7.65
CA HIS A 68 10.34 -2.41 8.32
C HIS A 68 11.50 -3.03 9.12
N ASP A 69 12.39 -2.18 9.63
CA ASP A 69 13.60 -2.61 10.34
C ASP A 69 13.33 -3.48 11.58
N GLY A 70 12.23 -3.24 12.30
CA GLY A 70 11.77 -4.13 13.37
C GLY A 70 11.40 -5.57 12.95
N ASN A 71 11.15 -5.81 11.66
CA ASN A 71 10.82 -7.13 11.10
C ASN A 71 12.00 -7.77 10.37
N ILE A 72 13.21 -7.19 10.47
CA ILE A 72 14.44 -7.68 9.86
C ILE A 72 15.46 -7.97 10.96
N PHE A 73 15.83 -9.24 11.11
CA PHE A 73 16.88 -9.67 12.02
C PHE A 73 18.14 -9.99 11.23
N ILE A 74 19.29 -9.58 11.78
CA ILE A 74 20.61 -9.93 11.23
C ILE A 74 21.10 -11.16 11.98
N CYS A 75 21.30 -12.26 11.25
CA CYS A 75 21.81 -13.52 11.75
C CYS A 75 23.10 -13.86 11.01
N ASP A 76 24.24 -13.49 11.59
CA ASP A 76 25.57 -13.55 10.96
C ASP A 76 25.59 -12.80 9.62
N GLU A 77 25.81 -13.50 8.50
CA GLU A 77 25.82 -12.96 7.13
C GLU A 77 24.44 -12.99 6.45
N ASN A 78 23.39 -13.43 7.15
CA ASN A 78 22.04 -13.59 6.61
C ASN A 78 21.04 -12.63 7.24
N TYR A 79 19.97 -12.35 6.49
CA TYR A 79 18.81 -11.62 6.98
C TYR A 79 17.63 -12.57 7.19
N LEU A 80 16.99 -12.49 8.36
CA LEU A 80 15.74 -13.16 8.66
C LEU A 80 14.60 -12.13 8.64
N PHE A 81 13.64 -12.36 7.75
CA PHE A 81 12.42 -11.56 7.65
C PHE A 81 11.30 -12.24 8.43
N PHE A 82 10.76 -11.54 9.43
CA PHE A 82 9.77 -12.05 10.37
C PHE A 82 8.42 -11.33 10.20
N ASP A 83 7.36 -11.88 10.81
CA ASP A 83 6.03 -11.29 10.84
C ASP A 83 5.32 -11.17 9.47
N TRP A 84 5.15 -12.32 8.82
CA TRP A 84 4.44 -12.44 7.54
C TRP A 84 2.90 -12.40 7.68
N GLY A 85 2.36 -11.95 8.82
CA GLY A 85 0.92 -11.94 9.09
C GLY A 85 0.12 -11.09 8.09
N ASP A 86 0.74 -10.03 7.59
CA ASP A 86 0.15 -9.07 6.64
C ASP A 86 0.40 -9.41 5.16
N SER A 87 1.02 -10.56 4.90
CA SER A 87 1.46 -10.95 3.57
C SER A 87 0.31 -11.15 2.58
N SER A 88 0.59 -10.87 1.31
CA SER A 88 -0.36 -11.05 0.21
C SER A 88 0.37 -11.26 -1.12
N ILE A 89 -0.32 -11.77 -2.13
CA ILE A 89 0.18 -11.70 -3.52
C ILE A 89 -0.26 -10.38 -4.13
N THR A 90 0.68 -9.58 -4.63
CA THR A 90 0.41 -8.27 -5.24
C THR A 90 1.60 -7.77 -6.06
N HIS A 91 1.49 -6.58 -6.66
CA HIS A 91 2.59 -5.94 -7.37
C HIS A 91 3.77 -5.63 -6.43
N PRO A 92 5.03 -5.97 -6.79
CA PRO A 92 6.18 -5.88 -5.90
C PRO A 92 6.48 -4.46 -5.43
N PHE A 93 6.12 -3.44 -6.21
CA PHE A 93 6.48 -2.05 -5.92
C PHE A 93 5.67 -1.45 -4.77
N PHE A 94 4.57 -2.09 -4.36
CA PHE A 94 3.82 -1.66 -3.18
C PHE A 94 4.60 -1.89 -1.88
N SER A 95 5.61 -2.76 -1.86
CA SER A 95 6.42 -3.07 -0.67
C SER A 95 7.16 -1.86 -0.10
N LEU A 96 7.51 -0.87 -0.94
CA LEU A 96 8.22 0.31 -0.46
C LEU A 96 7.32 1.34 0.26
N HIS A 97 5.99 1.21 0.20
CA HIS A 97 5.09 2.14 0.90
C HIS A 97 5.30 2.10 2.43
N SER A 98 5.14 0.93 3.05
CA SER A 98 5.33 0.77 4.51
C SER A 98 6.78 0.99 4.94
N THR A 99 7.75 0.56 4.13
CA THR A 99 9.17 0.84 4.36
C THR A 99 9.44 2.34 4.38
N TYR A 100 8.94 3.11 3.40
CA TYR A 100 9.13 4.56 3.38
C TYR A 100 8.50 5.24 4.57
N ASP A 101 7.28 4.87 4.95
CA ASP A 101 6.60 5.47 6.10
C ASP A 101 7.31 5.20 7.42
N CYS A 102 7.85 3.98 7.59
CA CYS A 102 8.66 3.67 8.75
C CYS A 102 9.96 4.50 8.77
N LEU A 103 10.68 4.58 7.65
CA LEU A 103 11.92 5.36 7.55
C LEU A 103 11.69 6.86 7.81
N LYS A 104 10.63 7.45 7.22
CA LYS A 104 10.23 8.85 7.47
C LYS A 104 10.04 9.09 8.96
N ARG A 105 9.26 8.23 9.64
CA ARG A 105 8.94 8.37 11.07
C ARG A 105 10.16 8.16 11.95
N ARG A 106 10.90 7.07 11.75
CA ARG A 106 11.99 6.65 12.62
C ARG A 106 13.18 7.61 12.54
N PHE A 107 13.55 8.01 11.33
CA PHE A 107 14.72 8.84 11.08
C PHE A 107 14.38 10.32 10.82
N LYS A 108 13.10 10.70 10.91
CA LYS A 108 12.61 12.07 10.66
C LYS A 108 13.08 12.63 9.32
N LEU A 109 13.12 11.77 8.30
CA LEU A 109 13.60 12.15 6.97
C LEU A 109 12.63 13.11 6.30
N ALA A 110 13.17 14.17 5.70
CA ALA A 110 12.39 15.04 4.83
C ALA A 110 11.89 14.28 3.60
N LYS A 111 10.73 14.67 3.04
CA LYS A 111 10.12 14.01 1.86
C LYS A 111 11.07 13.94 0.65
N ASN A 112 11.97 14.90 0.51
CA ASN A 112 12.97 14.99 -0.57
C ASN A 112 14.35 14.46 -0.17
N SER A 113 14.46 13.65 0.90
CA SER A 113 15.72 13.05 1.30
C SER A 113 16.26 12.14 0.20
N SER A 114 17.55 12.28 -0.11
CA SER A 114 18.25 11.41 -1.08
C SER A 114 18.20 9.93 -0.71
N TRP A 115 17.95 9.59 0.55
CA TRP A 115 17.75 8.23 1.01
C TRP A 115 16.62 7.50 0.29
N PHE A 116 15.50 8.18 0.02
CA PHE A 116 14.37 7.56 -0.69
C PHE A 116 14.73 7.27 -2.15
N GLU A 117 15.43 8.19 -2.81
CA GLU A 117 15.88 7.99 -4.19
C GLU A 117 16.94 6.88 -4.30
N GLN A 118 17.87 6.80 -3.34
CA GLN A 118 18.87 5.73 -3.29
C GLN A 118 18.21 4.37 -3.05
N LEU A 119 17.31 4.26 -2.08
CA LEU A 119 16.58 3.03 -1.79
C LEU A 119 15.73 2.59 -2.98
N LYS A 120 15.01 3.52 -3.61
CA LYS A 120 14.26 3.28 -4.84
C LYS A 120 15.16 2.71 -5.93
N ALA A 121 16.31 3.34 -6.19
CA ALA A 121 17.25 2.88 -7.21
C ALA A 121 17.74 1.46 -6.95
N PHE A 122 18.23 1.17 -5.73
CA PHE A 122 18.67 -0.17 -5.34
C PHE A 122 17.56 -1.22 -5.45
N TYR A 123 16.34 -0.86 -5.08
CA TYR A 123 15.20 -1.76 -5.18
C TYR A 123 14.85 -2.05 -6.64
N LEU A 124 14.76 -1.02 -7.49
CA LEU A 124 14.42 -1.17 -8.91
C LEU A 124 15.52 -1.89 -9.72
N GLU A 125 16.78 -1.82 -9.31
CA GLU A 125 17.87 -2.61 -9.92
C GLU A 125 17.59 -4.12 -9.87
N GLN A 126 16.86 -4.60 -8.86
CA GLN A 126 16.48 -6.02 -8.75
C GLN A 126 15.43 -6.45 -9.79
N TRP A 127 14.87 -5.50 -10.53
CA TRP A 127 13.82 -5.72 -11.55
C TRP A 127 14.29 -5.39 -12.96
N ALA A 128 15.59 -5.17 -13.14
CA ALA A 128 16.20 -4.79 -14.42
C ALA A 128 16.03 -5.84 -15.55
N GLU A 129 15.64 -7.08 -15.21
CA GLU A 129 15.34 -8.12 -16.20
C GLU A 129 13.98 -7.93 -16.91
N TYR A 130 13.05 -7.16 -16.32
CA TYR A 130 11.68 -7.03 -16.84
C TYR A 130 11.50 -5.82 -17.76
N GLU A 131 12.15 -4.69 -17.44
CA GLU A 131 11.91 -3.41 -18.10
C GLU A 131 13.17 -2.52 -18.05
N THR A 132 13.19 -1.46 -18.87
CA THR A 132 14.28 -0.47 -18.80
C THR A 132 14.20 0.33 -17.50
N LYS A 133 15.32 0.95 -17.10
CA LYS A 133 15.37 1.79 -15.89
C LYS A 133 14.28 2.87 -15.89
N GLU A 134 14.08 3.54 -17.03
CA GLU A 134 13.08 4.60 -17.18
C GLU A 134 11.65 4.05 -17.03
N ARG A 135 11.40 2.87 -17.60
CA ARG A 135 10.11 2.18 -17.51
C ARG A 135 9.83 1.67 -16.09
N LEU A 136 10.83 1.10 -15.41
CA LEU A 136 10.73 0.70 -14.01
C LEU A 136 10.43 1.89 -13.09
N GLN A 137 11.04 3.05 -13.36
CA GLN A 137 10.75 4.27 -12.64
C GLN A 137 9.29 4.71 -12.85
N GLN A 138 8.79 4.67 -14.08
CA GLN A 138 7.38 4.99 -14.38
C GLN A 138 6.41 4.02 -13.69
N ALA A 139 6.67 2.71 -13.78
CA ALA A 139 5.90 1.69 -13.09
C ALA A 139 5.89 1.91 -11.57
N PHE A 140 7.04 2.29 -11.00
CA PHE A 140 7.16 2.58 -9.59
C PHE A 140 6.25 3.74 -9.17
N GLU A 141 6.31 4.87 -9.87
CA GLU A 141 5.49 6.04 -9.54
C GLU A 141 3.99 5.72 -9.68
N GLN A 142 3.59 4.98 -10.72
CA GLN A 142 2.20 4.51 -10.86
C GLN A 142 1.80 3.54 -9.74
N ALA A 143 2.68 2.63 -9.35
CA ALA A 143 2.43 1.73 -8.24
C ALA A 143 2.29 2.48 -6.90
N GLN A 144 3.04 3.57 -6.68
CA GLN A 144 2.88 4.38 -5.48
C GLN A 144 1.53 5.10 -5.40
N GLN A 145 0.86 5.36 -6.52
CA GLN A 145 -0.51 5.87 -6.48
C GLN A 145 -1.50 4.84 -5.93
N LEU A 146 -1.27 3.54 -6.19
CA LEU A 146 -2.16 2.45 -5.76
C LEU A 146 -1.78 1.84 -4.41
N SER A 147 -0.54 2.04 -3.93
CA SER A 147 -0.04 1.41 -2.71
C SER A 147 -0.86 1.70 -1.44
N PRO A 148 -1.46 2.88 -1.24
CA PRO A 148 -2.29 3.11 -0.04
C PRO A 148 -3.54 2.22 -0.01
N ILE A 149 -4.09 1.82 -1.16
CA ILE A 149 -5.22 0.89 -1.22
C ILE A 149 -4.81 -0.50 -0.72
N VAL A 150 -3.65 -0.99 -1.16
CA VAL A 150 -3.13 -2.29 -0.70
C VAL A 150 -2.79 -2.25 0.79
N ALA A 151 -2.21 -1.15 1.25
CA ALA A 151 -1.98 -0.90 2.67
C ALA A 151 -3.29 -0.83 3.48
N ALA A 152 -4.38 -0.29 2.92
CA ALA A 152 -5.68 -0.27 3.59
C ALA A 152 -6.29 -1.68 3.69
N LEU A 153 -6.20 -2.48 2.62
CA LEU A 153 -6.67 -3.87 2.58
C LEU A 153 -5.90 -4.79 3.54
N ARG A 154 -4.70 -4.40 3.98
CA ARG A 154 -3.93 -5.06 5.04
C ARG A 154 -4.66 -5.09 6.37
N TRP A 155 -5.36 -4.01 6.69
CA TRP A 155 -6.03 -3.87 7.99
C TRP A 155 -7.29 -4.72 8.13
N LEU A 156 -7.91 -5.18 7.04
CA LEU A 156 -9.21 -5.85 7.12
C LEU A 156 -9.21 -7.12 7.98
N PRO A 157 -8.28 -8.08 7.79
CA PRO A 157 -8.24 -9.26 8.64
C PRO A 157 -7.95 -8.89 10.10
N VAL A 158 -7.02 -7.96 10.33
CA VAL A 158 -6.64 -7.47 11.67
C VAL A 158 -7.86 -6.91 12.39
N LEU A 159 -8.56 -5.94 11.79
CA LEU A 159 -9.72 -5.27 12.37
C LEU A 159 -10.91 -6.21 12.59
N SER A 160 -11.05 -7.25 11.76
CA SER A 160 -12.15 -8.24 11.91
C SER A 160 -12.00 -9.16 13.12
N THR A 161 -10.79 -9.29 13.66
CA THR A 161 -10.49 -10.15 14.83
C THR A 161 -10.47 -9.38 16.15
N MET A 162 -10.49 -8.04 16.08
CA MET A 162 -10.45 -7.17 17.25
C MET A 162 -11.83 -6.98 17.88
N ASN A 163 -11.87 -6.87 19.20
CA ASN A 163 -13.06 -6.38 19.89
C ASN A 163 -13.24 -4.87 19.67
N ALA A 164 -14.44 -4.34 19.97
CA ALA A 164 -14.77 -2.94 19.71
C ALA A 164 -13.81 -1.92 20.36
N ILE A 165 -13.30 -2.21 21.57
CA ILE A 165 -12.39 -1.30 22.29
C ILE A 165 -11.06 -1.17 21.56
N HIS A 166 -10.44 -2.29 21.18
CA HIS A 166 -9.18 -2.27 20.45
C HIS A 166 -9.37 -1.77 19.01
N ARG A 167 -10.47 -2.15 18.35
CA ARG A 167 -10.80 -1.67 17.00
C ARG A 167 -10.85 -0.14 16.93
N ASN A 168 -11.43 0.50 17.95
CA ASN A 168 -11.53 1.95 18.04
C ASN A 168 -10.16 2.66 18.11
N GLN A 169 -9.11 2.01 18.62
CA GLN A 169 -7.75 2.58 18.64
C GLN A 169 -7.15 2.72 17.24
N TYR A 170 -7.64 1.95 16.27
CA TYR A 170 -7.18 1.92 14.89
C TYR A 170 -8.22 2.47 13.91
N MET A 171 -9.24 3.19 14.40
CA MET A 171 -10.36 3.65 13.59
C MET A 171 -9.94 4.55 12.41
N GLU A 172 -8.81 5.25 12.54
CA GLU A 172 -8.29 6.13 11.49
C GLU A 172 -7.37 5.42 10.49
N ALA A 173 -6.96 4.17 10.76
CA ALA A 173 -5.93 3.49 9.97
C ALA A 173 -6.34 3.34 8.49
N VAL A 174 -7.54 2.80 8.24
CA VAL A 174 -8.08 2.65 6.88
C VAL A 174 -8.47 4.02 6.28
N PRO A 175 -9.22 4.90 6.96
CA PRO A 175 -9.55 6.23 6.44
C PRO A 175 -8.33 7.06 6.02
N ASN A 176 -7.25 7.06 6.81
CA ASN A 176 -6.06 7.85 6.50
C ASN A 176 -5.34 7.34 5.25
N LEU A 177 -5.29 6.02 5.03
CA LEU A 177 -4.73 5.44 3.81
C LEU A 177 -5.60 5.74 2.57
N LEU A 178 -6.92 5.78 2.73
CA LEU A 178 -7.82 6.18 1.64
C LEU A 178 -7.71 7.68 1.32
N ARG A 179 -7.49 8.53 2.33
CA ARG A 179 -7.14 9.95 2.11
C ARG A 179 -5.81 10.12 1.40
N GLU A 180 -4.82 9.31 1.77
CA GLU A 180 -3.53 9.28 1.08
C GLU A 180 -3.73 8.93 -0.40
N PHE A 181 -4.50 7.88 -0.71
CA PHE A 181 -4.86 7.54 -2.09
C PHE A 181 -5.47 8.74 -2.83
N LEU A 182 -6.49 9.39 -2.26
CA LEU A 182 -7.10 10.57 -2.87
C LEU A 182 -6.08 11.69 -3.14
N SER A 183 -5.13 11.90 -2.23
CA SER A 183 -4.07 12.91 -2.40
C SER A 183 -3.09 12.60 -3.53
N MET A 184 -2.88 11.31 -3.85
CA MET A 184 -1.96 10.87 -4.91
C MET A 184 -2.55 10.99 -6.31
N ILE A 185 -3.88 10.95 -6.43
CA ILE A 185 -4.59 10.99 -7.72
C ILE A 185 -5.18 12.37 -8.06
N SER A 186 -5.18 13.32 -7.12
CA SER A 186 -5.77 14.67 -7.31
C SER A 186 -4.84 15.66 -8.05
N VAL A 187 -4.02 15.18 -9.00
CA VAL A 187 -3.07 16.01 -9.78
C VAL A 187 -3.68 16.52 -11.07
#